data_AF-A0A522B2D9-F1
#
_entry.id   AF-A0A522B2D9-F1
#
_cell.length_a   1.000
_cell.length_b   1.000
_cell.length_c   1.000
_cell.angle_alpha   90.00
_cell.angle_beta   90.00
_cell.angle_gamma   90.00
#
_symmetry.space_group_name_H-M   'P 1'
#
loop_
_entity.id
_entity.type
_entity.pdbx_description
1 polymer ?
#
loop_
_entity_poly.entity_id
_entity_poly.type
_entity_poly.pdbx_seq_one_letter_code
_entity_poly.pdbx_strand_id
1 'polypeptide(L)'
;MTKVWRLGPRARILIASLLVGTILLGCSPGGPSNGISRDDAVAAARLASPGATGVLGASTGPVADFDTGQQIVPGETKVWAVVLTGSFAYSCPMPAANAGASPCPAPATSETVAIDFVTGEFLFSFYGG
;
A
#
# COMPACT_ATOMS: atom_id res chain seq x y z
N MET A 1 -25.67 -48.63 1.60
CA MET A 1 -26.69 -47.73 2.20
C MET A 1 -26.05 -46.37 2.45
N THR A 2 -26.24 -45.41 1.55
CA THR A 2 -25.64 -44.06 1.63
C THR A 2 -26.55 -43.11 2.39
N LYS A 3 -26.08 -42.62 3.54
CA LYS A 3 -26.82 -41.77 4.47
C LYS A 3 -26.73 -40.32 3.98
N VAL A 4 -27.77 -39.82 3.32
CA VAL A 4 -27.83 -38.43 2.83
C VAL A 4 -28.31 -37.52 3.96
N TRP A 5 -27.38 -36.76 4.54
CA TRP A 5 -27.70 -35.77 5.58
C TRP A 5 -28.33 -34.53 4.95
N ARG A 6 -29.62 -34.30 5.23
CA ARG A 6 -30.31 -33.06 4.83
C ARG A 6 -29.96 -31.96 5.83
N LEU A 7 -29.07 -31.05 5.44
CA LEU A 7 -28.79 -29.83 6.19
C LEU A 7 -30.01 -28.90 6.16
N GLY A 8 -30.41 -28.42 7.34
CA GLY A 8 -31.56 -27.55 7.54
C GLY A 8 -31.40 -26.16 6.89
N PRO A 9 -32.51 -25.42 6.71
CA PRO A 9 -32.52 -24.16 5.95
C PRO A 9 -31.60 -23.08 6.53
N ARG A 10 -31.38 -23.08 7.85
CA ARG A 10 -30.49 -22.13 8.54
C ARG A 10 -29.00 -22.36 8.22
N ALA A 11 -28.58 -23.61 8.02
CA ALA A 11 -27.21 -23.93 7.64
C ALA A 11 -26.90 -23.52 6.19
N ARG A 12 -27.90 -23.54 5.31
CA ARG A 12 -27.76 -23.09 3.91
C ARG A 12 -27.56 -21.59 3.78
N ILE A 13 -28.22 -20.81 4.64
CA ILE A 13 -28.10 -19.34 4.64
C ILE A 13 -26.70 -18.92 5.10
N LEU A 14 -26.16 -19.55 6.15
CA LEU A 14 -24.81 -19.23 6.64
C LEU A 14 -23.71 -19.56 5.62
N ILE A 15 -23.84 -20.66 4.87
CA ILE A 15 -22.88 -21.01 3.83
C ILE A 15 -22.99 -20.07 2.62
N ALA A 16 -24.21 -19.66 2.26
CA ALA A 16 -24.43 -18.69 1.18
C ALA A 16 -23.85 -17.30 1.54
N SER A 17 -23.98 -16.84 2.79
CA SER A 17 -23.38 -15.58 3.24
C SER A 17 -21.84 -15.63 3.29
N LEU A 18 -21.27 -16.77 3.67
CA LEU A 18 -19.81 -16.96 3.70
C LEU A 18 -19.19 -16.96 2.28
N LEU A 19 -19.94 -17.46 1.28
CA LEU A 19 -19.54 -17.42 -0.13
C LEU A 19 -19.72 -16.04 -0.78
N VAL A 20 -20.75 -15.27 -0.39
CA VAL A 20 -20.96 -13.91 -0.93
C VAL A 20 -19.95 -12.90 -0.34
N GLY A 21 -19.48 -13.11 0.90
CA GLY A 21 -18.44 -12.28 1.52
C GLY A 21 -17.03 -12.45 0.93
N THR A 22 -16.78 -13.55 0.20
CA THR A 22 -15.46 -13.83 -0.44
C THR A 22 -15.40 -13.40 -1.91
N ILE A 23 -16.51 -13.07 -2.55
CA ILE A 23 -16.57 -12.73 -3.99
C ILE A 23 -16.32 -11.22 -4.26
N LEU A 24 -16.22 -10.38 -3.22
CA LEU A 24 -15.74 -9.00 -3.36
C LEU A 24 -14.20 -8.86 -3.39
N LEU A 25 -13.45 -9.98 -3.31
CA LEU A 25 -12.09 -10.05 -3.87
C LEU A 25 -12.20 -10.22 -5.39
N GLY A 26 -12.70 -9.16 -6.03
CA GLY A 26 -12.84 -9.04 -7.46
C GLY A 26 -11.50 -9.31 -8.14
N CYS A 27 -11.41 -10.50 -8.73
CA CYS A 27 -10.97 -10.72 -10.10
C CYS A 27 -10.52 -9.43 -10.82
N SER A 28 -9.22 -9.13 -10.77
CA SER A 28 -8.60 -8.24 -11.75
C SER A 28 -8.30 -9.07 -13.01
N PRO A 29 -8.97 -8.82 -14.14
CA PRO A 29 -8.67 -9.48 -15.40
C PRO A 29 -7.37 -8.89 -15.94
N GLY A 30 -6.24 -9.54 -15.63
CA GLY A 30 -4.94 -9.26 -16.24
C GLY A 30 -3.84 -8.85 -15.25
N GLY A 31 -3.43 -9.75 -14.37
CA GLY A 31 -2.09 -9.68 -13.81
C GLY A 31 -1.08 -10.15 -14.87
N PRO A 32 -0.13 -9.31 -15.33
CA PRO A 32 0.93 -9.78 -16.23
C PRO A 32 1.76 -10.86 -15.53
N SER A 33 2.18 -11.89 -16.25
CA SER A 33 2.84 -13.10 -15.73
C SER A 33 4.21 -12.88 -15.04
N ASN A 34 4.61 -11.63 -14.77
CA ASN A 34 5.89 -11.25 -14.19
C ASN A 34 5.79 -10.26 -13.01
N GLY A 35 4.61 -9.88 -12.50
CA GLY A 35 4.48 -8.99 -11.32
C GLY A 35 3.07 -8.47 -11.05
N ILE A 36 2.91 -7.71 -9.96
CA ILE A 36 1.64 -7.08 -9.58
C ILE A 36 1.26 -5.94 -10.54
N SER A 37 -0.05 -5.68 -10.67
CA SER A 37 -0.53 -4.59 -11.52
C SER A 37 -0.20 -3.21 -10.92
N ARG A 38 -0.27 -2.17 -11.76
CA ARG A 38 -0.12 -0.78 -11.31
C ARG A 38 -1.14 -0.43 -10.22
N ASP A 39 -2.38 -0.88 -10.39
CA ASP A 39 -3.46 -0.53 -9.48
C ASP A 39 -3.30 -1.24 -8.13
N ASP A 40 -2.83 -2.49 -8.13
CA ASP A 40 -2.49 -3.22 -6.91
C ASP A 40 -1.32 -2.53 -6.17
N ALA A 41 -0.31 -2.07 -6.91
CA ALA A 41 0.82 -1.36 -6.34
C ALA A 41 0.39 -0.02 -5.70
N VAL A 42 -0.50 0.72 -6.38
CA VAL A 42 -1.08 1.96 -5.84
C VAL A 42 -1.92 1.66 -4.60
N ALA A 43 -2.69 0.58 -4.60
CA ALA A 43 -3.47 0.17 -3.43
C ALA A 43 -2.55 -0.18 -2.24
N ALA A 44 -1.50 -0.96 -2.47
CA ALA A 44 -0.49 -1.29 -1.46
C ALA A 44 0.20 -0.03 -0.91
N ALA A 45 0.61 0.88 -1.79
CA ALA A 45 1.24 2.14 -1.40
C ALA A 45 0.31 3.01 -0.53
N ARG A 46 -0.98 3.11 -0.88
CA ARG A 46 -1.96 3.83 -0.05
C ARG A 46 -2.17 3.21 1.32
N LEU A 47 -2.09 1.89 1.44
CA LEU A 47 -2.19 1.20 2.72
C LEU A 47 -0.96 1.46 3.60
N ALA A 48 0.22 1.61 3.01
CA ALA A 48 1.46 1.91 3.71
C ALA A 48 1.58 3.38 4.17
N SER A 49 0.87 4.30 3.51
CA SER A 49 0.99 5.76 3.70
C SER A 49 -0.26 6.41 4.29
N PRO A 50 -0.49 6.30 5.62
CA PRO A 50 -1.58 6.99 6.29
C PRO A 50 -1.38 8.51 6.19
N GLY A 51 -2.23 9.18 5.40
CA GLY A 51 -2.11 10.61 5.08
C GLY A 51 -2.14 10.90 3.58
N ALA A 52 -2.00 9.86 2.74
CA ALA A 52 -2.12 9.98 1.30
C ALA A 52 -3.55 10.33 0.87
N THR A 53 -3.71 11.46 0.19
CA THR A 53 -4.97 11.92 -0.41
C THR A 53 -5.04 11.65 -1.91
N GLY A 54 -3.90 11.54 -2.60
CA GLY A 54 -3.84 11.39 -4.05
C GLY A 54 -2.63 10.58 -4.52
N VAL A 55 -2.59 10.33 -5.83
CA VAL A 55 -1.49 9.63 -6.52
C VAL A 55 -1.07 10.52 -7.68
N LEU A 56 0.19 10.94 -7.70
CA LEU A 56 0.78 11.72 -8.81
C LEU A 56 1.24 10.80 -9.94
N GLY A 57 1.78 9.63 -9.60
CA GLY A 57 2.34 8.72 -10.57
C GLY A 57 2.68 7.37 -9.98
N ALA A 58 2.87 6.40 -10.87
CA ALA A 58 3.42 5.10 -10.53
C ALA A 58 4.23 4.60 -11.72
N SER A 59 5.51 4.28 -11.49
CA SER A 59 6.46 3.79 -12.49
C SER A 59 7.14 2.53 -11.97
N THR A 60 7.69 1.73 -12.89
CA THR A 60 8.45 0.52 -12.53
C THR A 60 9.88 0.62 -12.98
N GLY A 61 10.80 0.08 -12.18
CA GLY A 61 12.21 -0.02 -12.51
C GLY A 61 13.02 -0.65 -11.38
N PRO A 62 14.34 -0.81 -11.55
CA PRO A 62 15.25 -1.12 -10.45
C PRO A 62 15.17 -0.11 -9.31
N VAL A 63 15.32 -0.56 -8.07
CA VAL A 63 15.36 0.30 -6.87
C VAL A 63 16.43 1.39 -7.00
N ALA A 64 17.55 1.10 -7.66
CA ALA A 64 18.64 2.05 -7.89
C ALA A 64 18.23 3.31 -8.67
N ASP A 65 17.15 3.26 -9.46
CA ASP A 65 16.66 4.41 -10.23
C ASP A 65 15.80 5.36 -9.39
N PHE A 66 15.36 4.93 -8.19
CA PHE A 66 14.44 5.66 -7.33
C PHE A 66 14.99 5.95 -5.93
N ASP A 67 15.98 5.18 -5.47
CA ASP A 67 16.57 5.37 -4.17
C ASP A 67 17.52 6.59 -4.13
N THR A 68 17.43 7.36 -3.05
CA THR A 68 18.28 8.53 -2.79
C THR A 68 19.58 8.16 -2.04
N GLY A 69 19.97 6.89 -2.03
CA GLY A 69 21.15 6.38 -1.34
C GLY A 69 20.87 5.83 0.06
N GLN A 70 19.63 5.46 0.37
CA GLN A 70 19.25 4.77 1.61
C GLN A 70 18.91 3.29 1.40
N GLN A 71 19.43 2.69 0.33
CA GLN A 71 19.16 1.31 -0.09
C GLN A 71 19.32 0.29 1.06
N ILE A 72 18.17 -0.18 1.57
CA ILE A 72 18.06 -1.35 2.47
C ILE A 72 17.92 -2.64 1.63
N VAL A 73 17.65 -2.51 0.34
CA VAL A 73 17.32 -3.59 -0.61
C VAL A 73 18.34 -3.59 -1.78
N PRO A 74 18.69 -4.74 -2.39
CA PRO A 74 19.60 -4.76 -3.54
C PRO A 74 19.09 -3.86 -4.68
N GLY A 75 19.98 -3.04 -5.25
CA GLY A 75 19.61 -2.03 -6.25
C GLY A 75 18.98 -2.58 -7.55
N GLU A 76 19.27 -3.84 -7.90
CA GLU A 76 18.69 -4.53 -9.06
C GLU A 76 17.24 -5.01 -8.83
N THR A 77 16.75 -4.93 -7.59
CA THR A 77 15.38 -5.34 -7.24
C THR A 77 14.40 -4.48 -8.01
N LYS A 78 13.47 -5.11 -8.74
CA LYS A 78 12.46 -4.39 -9.49
C LYS A 78 11.31 -3.98 -8.58
N VAL A 79 10.94 -2.71 -8.61
CA VAL A 79 9.88 -2.13 -7.79
C VAL A 79 8.89 -1.34 -8.61
N TRP A 80 7.70 -1.17 -8.04
CA TRP A 80 6.82 -0.05 -8.31
C TRP A 80 7.19 1.12 -7.41
N ALA A 81 7.60 2.25 -8.01
CA ALA A 81 7.73 3.53 -7.33
C ALA A 81 6.43 4.31 -7.49
N VAL A 82 5.66 4.43 -6.41
CA VAL A 82 4.37 5.12 -6.39
C VAL A 82 4.53 6.45 -5.68
N VAL A 83 4.26 7.55 -6.38
CA VAL A 83 4.32 8.90 -5.82
C VAL A 83 2.92 9.29 -5.36
N LEU A 84 2.75 9.43 -4.06
CA LEU A 84 1.53 9.83 -3.38
C LEU A 84 1.59 11.32 -3.04
N THR A 85 0.43 11.97 -3.02
CA THR A 85 0.26 13.30 -2.42
C THR A 85 -0.54 13.21 -1.14
N GLY A 86 -0.23 14.07 -0.20
CA GLY A 86 -0.89 14.09 1.10
C GLY A 86 -0.33 15.16 2.02
N SER A 87 -0.57 14.98 3.31
CA SER A 87 0.12 15.74 4.34
C SER A 87 0.80 14.74 5.27
N PHE A 88 2.12 14.64 5.13
CA PHE A 88 2.93 13.69 5.87
C PHE A 88 3.70 14.46 6.94
N ALA A 89 3.24 14.34 8.19
CA ALA A 89 3.81 15.08 9.31
C ALA A 89 5.07 14.40 9.83
N TYR A 90 6.17 15.13 9.89
CA TYR A 90 7.29 14.77 10.76
C TYR A 90 6.85 15.02 12.20
N SER A 91 7.08 14.04 13.08
CA SER A 91 6.71 14.11 14.50
C SER A 91 7.29 15.37 15.15
N CYS A 92 6.48 16.41 15.28
CA CYS A 92 6.87 17.63 15.95
C CYS A 92 6.48 17.52 17.44
N PRO A 93 7.41 17.60 18.39
CA PRO A 93 7.05 17.60 19.80
C PRO A 93 6.23 18.86 20.10
N MET A 94 5.14 18.73 20.88
CA MET A 94 4.44 19.90 21.42
C MET A 94 5.46 20.77 22.15
N PRO A 95 5.62 22.05 21.80
CA PRO A 95 6.50 22.92 22.55
C PRO A 95 5.95 23.00 23.98
N ALA A 96 6.76 22.61 24.96
CA ALA A 96 6.49 22.93 26.34
C ALA A 96 6.32 24.45 26.44
N ALA A 97 5.35 24.91 27.23
CA ALA A 97 4.75 26.25 27.22
C ALA A 97 5.70 27.46 27.37
N ASN A 98 7.02 27.28 27.47
CA ASN A 98 7.99 28.32 27.82
C ASN A 98 9.28 28.34 26.99
N ALA A 99 9.34 27.75 25.80
CA ALA A 99 10.54 27.88 24.94
C ALA A 99 10.14 28.36 23.55
N GLY A 100 10.81 29.42 23.06
CA GLY A 100 10.60 29.99 21.73
C GLY A 100 10.53 28.89 20.67
N ALA A 101 9.33 28.63 20.16
CA ALA A 101 9.08 27.51 19.28
C ALA A 101 9.72 27.81 17.92
N SER A 102 10.79 27.10 17.59
CA SER A 102 11.18 26.96 16.18
C SER A 102 9.95 26.43 15.43
N PRO A 103 9.53 27.08 14.32
CA PRO A 103 8.40 26.59 13.56
C PRO A 103 8.70 25.17 13.10
N CYS A 104 7.75 24.27 13.33
CA CYS A 104 7.81 22.92 12.80
C CYS A 104 8.04 23.00 11.29
N PRO A 105 8.90 22.15 10.71
CA PRO A 105 9.00 22.06 9.25
C PRO A 105 7.61 21.79 8.69
N ALA A 106 7.29 22.41 7.55
CA ALA A 106 6.04 22.15 6.87
C ALA A 106 5.92 20.63 6.60
N PRO A 107 4.72 20.04 6.74
CA PRO A 107 4.52 18.64 6.39
C PRO A 107 4.97 18.40 4.94
N ALA A 108 5.58 17.25 4.68
CA ALA A 108 5.86 16.86 3.31
C ALA A 108 4.53 16.69 2.57
N THR A 109 4.48 17.17 1.34
CA THR A 109 3.25 17.11 0.51
C THR A 109 3.25 15.93 -0.44
N SER A 110 4.39 15.26 -0.58
CA SER A 110 4.57 14.09 -1.41
C SER A 110 5.37 13.01 -0.71
N GLU A 111 5.07 11.77 -1.04
CA GLU A 111 5.78 10.58 -0.56
C GLU A 111 5.96 9.63 -1.73
N THR A 112 7.17 9.13 -1.93
CA THR A 112 7.43 8.03 -2.86
C THR A 112 7.52 6.75 -2.08
N VAL A 113 6.66 5.79 -2.44
CA VAL A 113 6.58 4.48 -1.82
C VAL A 113 7.11 3.44 -2.81
N ALA A 114 8.09 2.65 -2.38
CA ALA A 114 8.63 1.54 -3.14
C ALA A 114 7.92 0.24 -2.74
N ILE A 115 7.22 -0.36 -3.70
CA ILE A 115 6.52 -1.64 -3.56
C ILE A 115 7.24 -2.68 -4.40
N ASP A 116 7.52 -3.87 -3.85
CA ASP A 116 8.12 -4.96 -4.60
C ASP A 116 7.27 -5.33 -5.81
N PHE A 117 7.89 -5.42 -6.99
CA PHE A 117 7.18 -5.65 -8.24
C PHE A 117 6.49 -7.01 -8.31
N VAL A 118 7.02 -8.03 -7.60
CA VAL A 118 6.53 -9.40 -7.67
C VAL A 118 5.56 -9.70 -6.54
N THR A 119 5.91 -9.34 -5.30
CA THR A 119 5.15 -9.68 -4.09
C THR A 119 4.10 -8.64 -3.73
N GLY A 120 4.28 -7.38 -4.18
CA GLY A 120 3.46 -6.26 -3.74
C GLY A 120 3.73 -5.82 -2.30
N GLU A 121 4.83 -6.29 -1.71
CA GLU A 121 5.23 -5.91 -0.36
C GLU A 121 5.79 -4.49 -0.32
N PHE A 122 5.48 -3.75 0.75
CA PHE A 122 6.12 -2.47 1.02
C PHE A 122 7.59 -2.70 1.39
N LEU A 123 8.50 -2.02 0.69
CA LEU A 123 9.93 -2.11 0.97
C LEU A 123 10.40 -0.91 1.80
N PHE A 124 10.14 0.30 1.30
CA PHE A 124 10.50 1.55 1.95
C PHE A 124 9.70 2.72 1.36
N SER A 125 9.73 3.86 2.03
CA SER A 125 9.26 5.12 1.48
C SER A 125 10.17 6.27 1.87
N PHE A 126 10.07 7.35 1.10
CA PHE A 126 10.76 8.59 1.40
C PHE A 126 9.89 9.77 1.01
N TYR A 127 10.00 10.84 1.77
CA TYR A 127 9.21 12.04 1.58
C TYR A 127 9.90 13.00 0.61
N GLY A 128 9.13 13.48 -0.37
CA GLY A 128 9.57 14.55 -1.27
C GLY A 128 9.13 15.91 -0.72
N GLY A 129 10.09 16.84 -0.68
CA GLY A 129 9.86 18.26 -0.33
C GLY A 129 9.45 19.11 -1.51
#